data_AF-A0A1C5XKC3-F1
#
_entry.id   AF-A0A1C5XKC3-F1
#
_cell.length_a   1.000
_cell.length_b   1.000
_cell.length_c   1.000
_cell.angle_alpha   90.00
_cell.angle_beta   90.00
_cell.angle_gamma   90.00
#
_symmetry.space_group_name_H-M   'P 1'
#
loop_
_entity.id
_entity.type
_entity.pdbx_description
1 polymer ?
#
loop_
_entity_poly.entity_id
_entity_poly.type
_entity_poly.pdbx_seq_one_letter_code
_entity_poly.pdbx_strand_id
1 'polypeptide(L)'
;MRVPKREELLPLCAALKEMTVFLEKDAKNRKPYFYRFLNAMENNIRIGMYFSAEDTEQLGKILVRDWSAANDKIVGIPEYFSFLKAEGRSTEDILLFISLIEKIGVFFR
;
A
#
# COMPACT_ATOMS: atom_id res chain seq x y z
N MET A 1 13.57 -1.54 6.76
CA MET A 1 12.49 -0.57 6.53
C MET A 1 12.28 0.22 7.79
N ARG A 2 12.15 1.54 7.67
CA ARG A 2 11.84 2.45 8.77
C ARG A 2 10.40 2.24 9.23
N VAL A 3 10.15 2.42 10.52
CA VAL A 3 8.81 2.46 11.09
C VAL A 3 8.24 3.87 10.89
N PRO A 4 7.05 4.05 10.27
CA PRO A 4 6.42 5.36 10.12
C PRO A 4 6.13 6.00 11.48
N LYS A 5 6.36 7.30 11.62
CA LYS A 5 5.99 8.06 12.82
C LYS A 5 4.49 8.34 12.86
N ARG A 6 3.97 8.72 14.03
CA ARG A 6 2.53 8.94 14.23
C ARG A 6 1.98 10.05 13.32
N GLU A 7 2.72 11.13 13.16
CA GLU A 7 2.38 12.25 12.28
C GLU A 7 2.34 11.86 10.79
N GLU A 8 2.99 10.76 10.42
CA GLU A 8 3.04 10.24 9.04
C GLU A 8 1.88 9.28 8.73
N LEU A 9 1.13 8.84 9.73
CA LEU A 9 0.06 7.85 9.56
C LEU A 9 -1.10 8.37 8.72
N LEU A 10 -1.55 9.62 8.93
CA LEU A 10 -2.62 10.21 8.12
C LEU A 10 -2.22 10.37 6.64
N PRO A 11 -1.06 10.97 6.31
CA PRO A 11 -0.54 10.99 4.95
C PRO A 11 -0.41 9.58 4.32
N LEU A 12 0.11 8.61 5.07
CA LEU A 12 0.23 7.23 4.62
C LEU A 12 -1.15 6.61 4.33
N CYS A 13 -2.15 6.82 5.20
CA CYS A 13 -3.51 6.35 4.98
C CYS A 13 -4.13 6.93 3.72
N ALA A 14 -3.91 8.21 3.43
CA ALA A 14 -4.38 8.84 2.20
C ALA A 14 -3.72 8.23 0.95
N ALA A 15 -2.40 8.01 0.99
CA ALA A 15 -1.67 7.36 -0.09
C ALA A 15 -2.13 5.91 -0.34
N LEU A 16 -2.35 5.14 0.74
CA LEU A 16 -2.90 3.79 0.67
C LEU A 16 -4.29 3.78 0.03
N LYS A 17 -5.15 4.74 0.39
CA LYS A 17 -6.49 4.89 -0.17
C LYS A 17 -6.46 5.20 -1.67
N GLU A 18 -5.57 6.07 -2.12
CA GLU A 18 -5.41 6.36 -3.56
C GLU A 18 -5.01 5.10 -4.34
N MET A 19 -4.10 4.31 -3.75
CA MET A 19 -3.66 3.04 -4.33
C MET A 19 -4.75 1.98 -4.35
N THR A 20 -5.51 1.80 -3.26
CA THR A 20 -6.62 0.85 -3.23
C THR A 20 -7.71 1.25 -4.23
N VAL A 21 -8.04 2.54 -4.36
CA VAL A 21 -8.96 3.05 -5.39
C VAL A 21 -8.45 2.77 -6.81
N PHE A 22 -7.14 2.95 -7.07
CA PHE A 22 -6.54 2.59 -8.35
C PHE A 22 -6.74 1.10 -8.67
N LEU A 23 -6.48 0.21 -7.70
CA LEU A 23 -6.64 -1.24 -7.86
C LEU A 23 -8.11 -1.68 -7.97
N GLU A 24 -9.05 -0.91 -7.40
CA GLU A 24 -10.49 -1.20 -7.46
C GLU A 24 -11.16 -0.79 -8.76
N LYS A 25 -10.60 0.18 -9.49
CA LYS A 25 -11.07 0.54 -10.85
C LYS A 25 -11.03 -0.65 -11.81
N ASP A 26 -10.21 -1.66 -11.52
CA ASP A 26 -10.02 -2.86 -12.33
C ASP A 26 -10.91 -4.04 -11.91
N ALA A 27 -12.12 -3.81 -11.39
CA ALA A 27 -13.00 -4.85 -10.86
C ALA A 27 -13.40 -5.99 -11.85
N LYS A 28 -13.01 -5.89 -13.13
CA LYS A 28 -13.10 -7.00 -14.11
C LYS A 28 -12.05 -8.08 -13.87
N ASN A 29 -10.91 -7.73 -13.27
CA ASN A 29 -9.85 -8.65 -12.87
C ASN A 29 -9.88 -8.85 -11.36
N ARG A 30 -9.59 -10.07 -10.89
CA ARG A 30 -9.48 -10.34 -9.45
C ARG A 30 -8.43 -9.39 -8.86
N LYS A 31 -8.74 -8.75 -7.72
CA LYS A 31 -7.80 -7.88 -7.01
C LYS A 31 -6.46 -8.62 -6.82
N PRO A 32 -5.30 -7.98 -7.08
CA PRO A 32 -4.02 -8.64 -6.94
C PRO A 32 -3.78 -9.04 -5.47
N TYR A 33 -3.03 -10.11 -5.25
CA TYR A 33 -2.86 -10.70 -3.92
C TYR A 33 -2.38 -9.68 -2.87
N PHE A 34 -1.46 -8.78 -3.25
CA PHE A 34 -0.91 -7.77 -2.34
C PHE A 34 -1.92 -6.70 -1.89
N TYR A 35 -3.05 -6.54 -2.60
CA TYR A 35 -4.12 -5.60 -2.24
C TYR A 35 -4.55 -5.77 -0.78
N ARG A 36 -4.63 -7.02 -0.31
CA ARG A 36 -5.08 -7.33 1.05
C ARG A 36 -4.20 -6.68 2.12
N PHE A 37 -2.90 -6.56 1.86
CA PHE A 37 -1.96 -5.95 2.80
C PHE A 37 -2.12 -4.43 2.82
N LEU A 38 -2.28 -3.81 1.64
CA LEU A 38 -2.54 -2.37 1.56
C LEU A 38 -3.86 -1.99 2.23
N ASN A 39 -4.91 -2.77 2.00
CA ASN A 39 -6.21 -2.61 2.65
C ASN A 39 -6.12 -2.83 4.18
N ALA A 40 -5.34 -3.80 4.64
CA ALA A 40 -5.11 -4.01 6.08
C ALA A 40 -4.36 -2.81 6.69
N MET A 41 -3.33 -2.30 6.04
CA MET A 41 -2.59 -1.11 6.48
C MET A 41 -3.51 0.11 6.60
N GLU A 42 -4.35 0.37 5.59
CA GLU A 42 -5.31 1.49 5.62
C GLU A 42 -6.26 1.37 6.82
N ASN A 43 -6.86 0.20 7.00
CA ASN A 43 -7.80 -0.05 8.10
C ASN A 43 -7.13 0.03 9.48
N ASN A 44 -5.94 -0.55 9.63
CA ASN A 44 -5.17 -0.51 10.88
C ASN A 44 -4.79 0.91 11.26
N ILE A 45 -4.44 1.77 10.30
CA ILE A 45 -4.19 3.19 10.56
C ILE A 45 -5.48 3.89 11.00
N ARG A 46 -6.58 3.72 10.25
CA ARG A 46 -7.87 4.34 10.59
C ARG A 46 -8.33 3.97 12.00
N ILE A 47 -8.20 2.71 12.37
CA ILE A 47 -8.52 2.21 13.71
C ILE A 47 -7.55 2.80 14.74
N GLY A 48 -6.23 2.70 14.50
CA GLY A 48 -5.19 3.16 15.40
C GLY A 48 -5.25 4.66 15.73
N MET A 49 -5.75 5.49 14.82
CA MET A 49 -5.91 6.93 15.07
C MET A 49 -6.93 7.26 16.18
N TYR A 50 -7.81 6.33 16.57
CA TYR A 50 -8.75 6.51 17.69
C TYR A 50 -8.13 6.18 19.06
N PHE A 51 -6.92 5.63 19.11
CA PHE A 51 -6.26 5.19 20.33
C PHE A 51 -5.05 6.07 20.67
N SER A 52 -4.58 5.98 21.93
CA SER A 52 -3.40 6.70 22.40
C SER A 52 -2.13 6.25 21.66
N ALA A 53 -1.01 6.97 21.85
CA ALA A 53 0.26 6.57 21.27
C ALA A 53 0.79 5.28 21.91
N GLU A 54 0.62 5.13 23.23
CA GLU A 54 0.98 3.93 23.97
C GLU A 54 0.21 2.69 23.47
N ASP A 55 -1.10 2.84 23.23
CA ASP A 55 -1.96 1.75 22.74
C ASP A 55 -1.63 1.33 21.29
N THR A 56 -0.88 2.14 20.54
CA THR A 56 -0.56 1.93 19.12
C THR A 56 0.92 1.73 18.84
N GLU A 57 1.74 1.50 19.88
CA GLU A 57 3.19 1.34 19.75
C GLU A 57 3.58 0.24 18.73
N GLN A 58 2.79 -0.83 18.63
CA GLN A 58 3.05 -1.93 17.69
C GLN A 58 2.52 -1.69 16.27
N LEU A 59 1.66 -0.67 16.06
CA LEU A 59 1.04 -0.40 14.77
C LEU A 59 2.11 -0.20 13.69
N GLY A 60 3.13 0.60 13.98
CA GLY A 60 4.21 0.87 13.03
C GLY A 60 4.93 -0.41 12.56
N LYS A 61 5.14 -1.40 13.44
CA LYS A 61 5.75 -2.69 13.06
C LYS A 61 4.81 -3.53 12.20
N ILE A 62 3.51 -3.50 12.46
CA ILE A 62 2.50 -4.16 11.63
C ILE A 62 2.51 -3.56 10.22
N LEU A 63 2.58 -2.23 10.10
CA LEU A 63 2.66 -1.55 8.81
C LEU A 63 3.94 -1.92 8.04
N VAL A 64 5.09 -2.01 8.71
CA VAL A 64 6.35 -2.47 8.09
C VAL A 64 6.22 -3.91 7.59
N ARG A 65 5.64 -4.81 8.38
CA ARG A 65 5.41 -6.21 7.99
C ARG A 65 4.52 -6.29 6.75
N ASP A 66 3.40 -5.57 6.75
CA ASP A 66 2.43 -5.63 5.66
C ASP A 66 2.97 -4.97 4.39
N TRP A 67 3.74 -3.88 4.52
CA TRP A 67 4.46 -3.29 3.39
C TRP A 67 5.52 -4.25 2.82
N SER A 68 6.26 -4.96 3.68
CA SER A 68 7.19 -6.00 3.24
C SER A 68 6.48 -7.10 2.45
N ALA A 69 5.33 -7.57 2.93
CA ALA A 69 4.57 -8.63 2.30
C ALA A 69 3.94 -8.17 0.97
N ALA A 70 3.52 -6.91 0.88
CA ALA A 70 3.04 -6.33 -0.36
C ALA A 70 4.14 -6.23 -1.43
N ASN A 71 5.40 -6.07 -1.02
CA ASN A 71 6.57 -6.01 -1.89
C ASN A 71 7.25 -7.38 -2.11
N ASP A 72 6.56 -8.49 -1.83
CA ASP A 72 7.07 -9.82 -2.17
C ASP A 72 7.42 -9.91 -3.67
N LYS A 73 8.58 -10.49 -3.99
CA LYS A 73 9.11 -10.50 -5.37
C LYS A 73 8.34 -11.42 -6.32
N ILE A 74 7.61 -12.40 -5.78
CA ILE A 74 6.93 -13.45 -6.56
C ILE A 74 5.45 -13.15 -6.68
N VAL A 75 4.79 -12.71 -5.59
CA VAL A 75 3.33 -12.52 -5.54
C VAL A 75 2.90 -11.09 -5.22
N GLY A 76 3.85 -10.16 -5.13
CA GLY A 76 3.64 -8.79 -4.71
C GLY A 76 3.59 -7.77 -5.84
N ILE A 77 3.84 -6.51 -5.48
CA ILE A 77 3.87 -5.35 -6.38
C ILE A 77 4.75 -5.56 -7.64
N PRO A 78 5.97 -6.15 -7.55
CA PRO A 78 6.81 -6.34 -8.74
C PRO A 78 6.20 -7.26 -9.80
N GLU A 79 5.46 -8.30 -9.38
CA GLU A 79 4.78 -9.21 -10.31
C GLU A 79 3.64 -8.47 -11.02
N TYR A 80 2.84 -7.72 -10.26
CA TYR A 80 1.72 -6.98 -10.84
C TYR A 80 2.18 -5.87 -11.79
N PHE A 81 3.32 -5.23 -11.53
CA PHE A 81 3.93 -4.31 -12.49
C PHE A 81 4.24 -4.98 -13.84
N SER A 82 4.69 -6.23 -13.81
CA SER A 82 4.96 -7.02 -15.01
C SER A 82 3.66 -7.40 -15.72
N PHE A 83 2.62 -7.77 -14.95
CA PHE A 83 1.27 -8.02 -15.46
C PHE A 83 0.68 -6.80 -16.18
N LEU A 84 0.73 -5.60 -15.57
CA LEU A 84 0.22 -4.37 -16.19
C LEU A 84 0.84 -4.11 -17.58
N LYS A 85 2.15 -4.39 -17.73
CA LYS A 85 2.84 -4.28 -19.01
C LYS A 85 2.40 -5.33 -20.02
N ALA A 86 2.24 -6.58 -19.58
CA ALA A 86 1.84 -7.70 -20.44
C ALA A 86 0.41 -7.54 -20.97
N GLU A 87 -0.51 -7.02 -20.14
CA GLU A 87 -1.90 -6.75 -20.51
C GLU A 87 -2.08 -5.49 -21.38
N GLY A 88 -1.00 -4.83 -21.78
CA GLY A 88 -1.05 -3.66 -22.66
C GLY A 88 -1.77 -2.46 -22.03
N ARG A 89 -1.63 -2.27 -20.70
CA ARG A 89 -2.21 -1.11 -20.02
C ARG A 89 -1.61 0.19 -20.53
N SER A 90 -2.38 1.28 -20.41
CA SER A 90 -1.93 2.60 -20.84
C SER A 90 -0.65 3.02 -20.10
N THR A 91 0.19 3.79 -20.77
CA THR A 91 1.40 4.36 -20.16
C THR A 91 1.03 5.20 -18.94
N GLU A 92 -0.08 5.92 -19.01
CA GLU A 92 -0.62 6.75 -17.93
C GLU A 92 -0.96 5.91 -16.69
N ASP A 93 -1.62 4.75 -16.85
CA ASP A 93 -1.94 3.86 -15.73
C ASP A 93 -0.68 3.27 -15.09
N ILE A 94 0.30 2.88 -15.90
CA ILE A 94 1.56 2.32 -15.43
C ILE A 94 2.35 3.39 -14.65
N LEU A 95 2.42 4.62 -15.15
CA LEU A 95 3.09 5.73 -14.47
C LEU A 95 2.36 6.12 -13.19
N LEU A 96 1.02 6.15 -13.19
CA LEU A 96 0.22 6.39 -12.00
C LEU A 96 0.51 5.32 -10.95
N PHE A 97 0.52 4.04 -11.32
CA PHE A 97 0.85 2.94 -10.42
C PHE A 97 2.24 3.08 -9.79
N ILE A 98 3.27 3.38 -10.58
CA ILE A 98 4.63 3.64 -10.07
C ILE A 98 4.62 4.81 -9.08
N SER A 99 3.95 5.92 -9.42
CA SER A 99 3.89 7.10 -8.57
C SER A 99 3.24 6.81 -7.20
N LEU A 100 2.20 5.97 -7.19
CA LEU A 100 1.51 5.57 -5.96
C LEU A 100 2.39 4.67 -5.08
N ILE A 101 3.14 3.74 -5.69
CA ILE A 101 4.12 2.91 -4.98
C ILE A 101 5.18 3.80 -4.33
N GLU A 102 5.75 4.75 -5.08
CA GLU A 102 6.78 5.66 -4.55
C GLU A 102 6.24 6.53 -3.41
N LYS A 103 5.00 7.04 -3.56
CA LYS A 103 4.32 7.84 -2.54
C LYS A 103 4.13 7.06 -1.23
N ILE A 104 3.79 5.77 -1.30
CA ILE A 104 3.69 4.91 -0.11
C ILE A 104 5.08 4.53 0.41
N GLY A 105 6.02 4.21 -0.49
CA GLY A 105 7.36 3.73 -0.16
C GLY A 105 8.19 4.74 0.63
N VAL A 106 7.98 6.05 0.44
CA VAL A 106 8.61 7.12 1.24
C VAL A 106 8.47 6.90 2.74
N PHE A 107 7.34 6.38 3.22
CA PHE A 107 7.10 6.22 4.65
C PHE A 107 7.94 5.10 5.29
N PHE A 108 8.48 4.18 4.49
CA PHE A 108 9.20 2.98 4.95
C PHE A 108 10.70 2.98 4.61
N ARG A 109 11.19 4.04 3.94
CA ARG A 109 12.61 4.28 3.67
C ARG A 109 13.28 4.98 4.85
#